data_AF-A0A2N6EHX3-F1
#
_entry.id   AF-A0A2N6EHX3-F1
#
_cell.length_a   1.000
_cell.length_b   1.000
_cell.length_c   1.000
_cell.angle_alpha   90.00
_cell.angle_beta   90.00
_cell.angle_gamma   90.00
#
_symmetry.space_group_name_H-M   'P 1'
#
loop_
_entity.id
_entity.type
_entity.pdbx_description
1 polymer ?
#
loop_
_entity_poly.entity_id
_entity_poly.type
_entity_poly.pdbx_seq_one_letter_code
_entity_poly.pdbx_strand_id
1 'polypeptide(L)' 'MSDFGTLESRVRRKSLLNKVMKPEDTLKFFKPGQNLMWSGFTPAGYPKVVPIDLADHVEA' A
#
# COMPACT_ATOMS: atom_id res chain seq x y z
N MET A 1 -22.72 8.16 -3.75
CA MET A 1 -21.25 8.25 -3.66
C MET A 1 -20.87 7.81 -2.26
N SER A 2 -19.80 7.04 -2.07
CA SER A 2 -19.37 6.63 -0.73
C SER A 2 -19.16 7.87 0.15
N ASP A 3 -19.60 7.81 1.41
CA ASP A 3 -19.45 8.91 2.38
C ASP A 3 -17.98 9.33 2.61
N PHE A 4 -17.03 8.54 2.10
CA PHE A 4 -15.59 8.68 2.30
C PHE A 4 -14.81 9.17 1.04
N GLY A 5 -15.51 9.45 -0.06
CA GLY A 5 -14.91 9.94 -1.32
C GLY A 5 -14.39 8.84 -2.25
N THR A 6 -13.79 9.24 -3.39
CA THR A 6 -13.18 8.35 -4.40
C THR A 6 -11.66 8.38 -4.31
N LEU A 7 -10.96 7.43 -4.92
CA LEU A 7 -9.49 7.44 -4.97
C LEU A 7 -8.96 8.77 -5.55
N GLU A 8 -9.57 9.23 -6.64
CA GLU A 8 -9.21 10.47 -7.32
C GLU A 8 -9.40 11.67 -6.41
N SER A 9 -10.45 11.69 -5.56
CA SER A 9 -10.68 12.82 -4.64
C SER A 9 -9.67 12.85 -3.48
N ARG A 10 -9.14 11.70 -3.06
CA ARG A 10 -8.13 11.59 -1.98
C ARG A 10 -6.73 12.01 -2.43
N VAL A 11 -6.40 11.84 -3.71
CA VAL A 11 -5.10 12.27 -4.27
C VAL A 11 -5.19 13.73 -4.74
N ARG A 12 -4.70 14.67 -3.91
CA ARG A 12 -4.72 16.11 -4.23
C ARG A 12 -3.80 16.48 -5.40
N ARG A 13 -2.60 15.89 -5.48
CA ARG A 13 -1.66 16.11 -6.58
C ARG A 13 -1.95 15.14 -7.72
N LYS A 14 -2.77 15.57 -8.68
CA LYS A 14 -3.29 14.70 -9.77
C LYS A 14 -2.21 14.03 -10.61
N SER A 15 -1.04 14.66 -10.76
CA SER A 15 0.10 14.07 -11.47
C SER A 15 0.63 12.77 -10.85
N LEU A 16 0.26 12.43 -9.60
CA LEU A 16 0.65 11.18 -8.94
C LEU A 16 -0.33 10.03 -9.15
N LEU A 17 -1.49 10.27 -9.77
CA LEU A 17 -2.44 9.20 -10.08
C LEU A 17 -1.85 8.15 -11.03
N ASN A 18 -0.84 8.53 -11.82
CA ASN A 18 -0.07 7.61 -12.66
C ASN A 18 0.80 6.60 -11.88
N LYS A 19 0.92 6.75 -10.55
CA LYS A 19 1.62 5.81 -9.66
C LYS A 19 0.68 4.86 -8.92
N VAL A 20 -0.64 5.02 -9.07
CA VAL A 20 -1.60 4.06 -8.52
C VAL A 20 -1.40 2.73 -9.23
N MET A 21 -1.32 1.65 -8.46
CA MET A 21 -1.17 0.29 -8.96
C MET A 21 -1.88 -0.67 -8.02
N LYS A 22 -2.03 -1.93 -8.45
CA LYS A 22 -2.58 -2.94 -7.56
C LYS A 22 -1.55 -3.36 -6.51
N PRO A 23 -1.97 -3.90 -5.36
CA PRO A 23 -1.05 -4.32 -4.30
C PRO A 23 0.02 -5.32 -4.78
N GLU A 24 -0.35 -6.30 -5.61
CA GLU A 24 0.58 -7.29 -6.16
C GLU A 24 1.68 -6.67 -7.06
N ASP A 25 1.37 -5.56 -7.74
CA ASP A 25 2.35 -4.83 -8.57
C ASP A 25 3.45 -4.16 -7.74
N THR A 26 3.25 -4.03 -6.42
CA THR A 26 4.23 -3.45 -5.49
C THR A 26 5.31 -4.43 -5.09
N LEU A 27 5.12 -5.74 -5.30
CA LEU A 27 6.07 -6.80 -4.90
C LEU A 27 7.47 -6.57 -5.48
N LYS A 28 7.55 -6.00 -6.69
CA LYS A 28 8.81 -5.62 -7.36
C LYS A 28 9.70 -4.64 -6.58
N PHE A 29 9.17 -3.96 -5.57
CA PHE A 29 9.92 -3.01 -4.75
C PHE A 29 10.59 -3.66 -3.52
N PHE A 30 10.21 -4.88 -3.15
CA PHE A 30 10.76 -5.61 -2.01
C PHE A 30 11.87 -6.56 -2.43
N LYS A 31 12.88 -6.72 -1.57
CA LYS A 31 14.05 -7.58 -1.79
C LYS A 31 14.42 -8.32 -0.50
N PRO A 32 14.93 -9.56 -0.59
CA PRO A 32 15.44 -10.28 0.58
C PRO A 32 16.48 -9.47 1.36
N GLY A 33 16.39 -9.52 2.69
CA GLY A 33 17.31 -8.82 3.60
C GLY A 33 17.04 -7.32 3.78
N GLN A 34 15.97 -6.75 3.21
CA GLN A 34 15.59 -5.36 3.47
C GLN A 34 14.95 -5.17 4.84
N ASN A 35 15.30 -4.06 5.50
CA ASN A 35 14.55 -3.56 6.65
C ASN A 35 13.31 -2.81 6.17
N LEU A 36 12.13 -3.25 6.60
CA LEU A 36 10.85 -2.61 6.28
C LEU A 36 10.36 -1.77 7.45
N MET A 37 10.02 -0.52 7.16
CA MET A 37 9.50 0.42 8.16
C MET A 37 8.08 0.82 7.77
N TRP A 38 7.12 0.42 8.60
CA TRP A 38 5.70 0.68 8.37
C TRP A 38 5.18 1.72 9.35
N SER A 39 4.20 2.51 8.92
CA SER A 39 3.43 3.32 9.87
C SER A 39 2.61 2.43 10.81
N GLY A 40 2.14 2.97 11.92
CA GLY A 40 1.20 2.30 12.81
C GLY A 40 1.52 2.47 14.29
N PHE A 41 0.50 2.79 15.10
CA PHE A 41 0.60 2.83 16.55
C PHE A 41 -0.78 2.55 17.19
N THR A 42 -0.83 1.54 18.06
CA THR A 42 -1.94 1.20 18.99
C THR A 42 -3.39 1.54 18.56
N PRO A 43 -4.14 0.67 17.88
CA PRO A 43 -3.82 -0.25 16.79
C PRO A 43 -4.06 0.44 15.43
N ALA A 44 -3.76 1.74 15.32
CA ALA A 44 -4.23 2.57 14.22
C ALA A 44 -3.12 2.91 13.22
N GLY A 45 -3.49 3.13 11.96
CA GLY A 45 -2.61 3.75 10.96
C GLY A 45 -1.56 2.85 10.29
N TYR A 46 -1.55 1.55 10.55
CA TYR A 46 -0.68 0.62 9.83
C TYR A 46 -1.20 0.30 8.42
N PRO A 47 -0.31 0.11 7.43
CA PRO A 47 -0.68 -0.36 6.10
C PRO A 47 -1.17 -1.79 6.19
N LYS A 48 -2.22 -2.12 5.42
CA LYS A 48 -2.93 -3.40 5.55
C LYS A 48 -2.68 -4.29 4.33
N VAL A 49 -3.10 -3.84 3.16
CA VAL A 49 -3.16 -4.68 1.96
C VAL A 49 -1.77 -5.07 1.44
N VAL A 50 -0.86 -4.11 1.25
CA VAL A 50 0.50 -4.40 0.74
C VAL A 50 1.29 -5.35 1.65
N PRO A 51 1.31 -5.19 2.98
CA PRO A 51 1.95 -6.18 3.85
C PRO A 51 1.36 -7.59 3.79
N ILE A 52 0.04 -7.73 3.56
CA ILE A 52 -0.60 -9.04 3.42
C ILE A 52 -0.12 -9.72 2.13
N ASP A 53 -0.22 -9.03 0.99
CA ASP A 53 0.26 -9.58 -0.29
C ASP A 53 1.75 -9.93 -0.27
N LEU A 54 2.56 -9.13 0.44
CA LEU A 54 3.98 -9.44 0.63
C LEU A 54 4.19 -10.70 1.45
N ALA A 55 3.38 -10.93 2.50
CA ALA A 55 3.45 -12.15 3.30
C ALA A 55 3.08 -13.38 2.44
N ASP A 56 1.97 -13.31 1.70
CA ASP A 56 1.53 -14.38 0.80
C ASP A 56 2.59 -14.71 -0.26
N HIS A 57 3.25 -13.68 -0.83
CA HIS A 57 4.34 -13.86 -1.80
C HIS A 57 5.56 -14.58 -1.22
N VAL A 58 5.88 -14.35 0.06
CA VAL A 58 7.01 -14.98 0.75
C VAL A 58 6.69 -16.41 1.19
N GLU A 59 5.42 -16.69 1.50
CA GLU A 59 4.96 -18.03 1.93
C GLU A 59 4.75 -19.01 0.77
N ALA A 60 4.52 -18.54 -0.46
CA ALA A 60 4.33 -19.35 -1.67
C ALA A 60 5.61 -20.06 -2.15
#